data_AF-A0A5K1GNM6-F1
#
_entry.id   AF-A0A5K1GNM6-F1
#
_cell.length_a   1.000
_cell.length_b   1.000
_cell.length_c   1.000
_cell.angle_alpha   90.00
_cell.angle_beta   90.00
_cell.angle_gamma   90.00
#
_symmetry.space_group_name_H-M   'P 1'
#
loop_
_entity.id
_entity.type
_entity.pdbx_description
1 polymer ?
#
loop_
_entity_poly.entity_id
_entity_poly.type
_entity_poly.pdbx_seq_one_letter_code
_entity_poly.pdbx_strand_id
1 'polypeptide(L)'
;MGKGRFGVLLCAEDSDYVRKRYGGIFGVFLGMLTEEGETWDVFRVFSGELPEDDDLADYDGFVITGSCRDAHGNDPCISDLCFLLKRLHALRKRVLGVCFGHQ
;
A
#
# COMPACT_ATOMS: atom_id res chain seq x y z
N MET A 1 9.43 23.49 -2.29
CA MET A 1 9.07 22.45 -1.31
C MET A 1 8.65 21.24 -2.13
N GLY A 2 9.42 20.15 -2.06
CA GLY A 2 9.14 18.94 -2.83
C GLY A 2 7.77 18.41 -2.44
N LYS A 3 6.95 18.09 -3.44
CA LYS A 3 5.65 17.43 -3.26
C LYS A 3 5.93 15.98 -2.84
N GLY A 4 5.09 15.43 -1.96
CA GLY A 4 5.42 14.27 -1.14
C GLY A 4 5.60 12.95 -1.89
N ARG A 5 6.23 11.97 -1.24
CA ARG A 5 6.39 10.59 -1.75
C ARG A 5 5.57 9.63 -0.92
N PHE A 6 4.74 8.83 -1.58
CA PHE A 6 3.80 7.92 -0.94
C PHE A 6 3.91 6.50 -1.50
N GLY A 7 3.60 5.50 -0.68
CA GLY A 7 3.59 4.10 -1.08
C GLY A 7 2.20 3.49 -1.02
N VAL A 8 1.82 2.70 -2.02
CA VAL A 8 0.59 1.87 -2.01
C VAL A 8 0.97 0.41 -1.81
N LEU A 9 0.58 -0.14 -0.68
CA LEU A 9 0.67 -1.56 -0.34
C LEU A 9 -0.55 -2.28 -0.92
N LEU A 10 -0.43 -2.76 -2.15
CA LEU A 10 -1.50 -3.41 -2.90
C LEU A 10 -1.68 -4.85 -2.41
N CYS A 11 -2.81 -5.07 -1.73
CA CYS A 11 -3.19 -6.34 -1.11
C CYS A 11 -4.29 -7.08 -1.88
N ALA A 12 -4.86 -6.49 -2.93
CA ALA A 12 -5.85 -7.15 -3.78
C ALA A 12 -5.28 -7.49 -5.16
N GLU A 13 -5.73 -8.62 -5.69
CA GLU A 13 -5.53 -8.94 -7.10
C GLU A 13 -6.53 -8.15 -7.95
N ASP A 14 -6.06 -7.58 -9.05
CA ASP A 14 -6.94 -6.92 -10.00
C ASP A 14 -7.82 -7.95 -10.69
N SER A 15 -9.14 -7.85 -10.52
CA SER A 15 -10.05 -8.55 -11.42
C SER A 15 -9.90 -7.97 -12.83
N ASP A 16 -10.09 -8.80 -13.86
CA ASP A 16 -10.01 -8.34 -15.26
C ASP A 16 -10.94 -7.15 -15.55
N TYR A 17 -12.06 -7.06 -14.84
CA TYR A 17 -13.00 -5.93 -14.92
C TYR A 17 -12.37 -4.63 -14.39
N VAL A 18 -11.80 -4.65 -13.18
CA VAL A 18 -11.19 -3.47 -12.55
C VAL A 18 -9.94 -3.04 -13.32
N ARG A 19 -9.16 -4.01 -13.82
CA ARG A 19 -8.00 -3.74 -14.69
C ARG A 19 -8.38 -3.00 -15.97
N LYS A 20 -9.43 -3.45 -16.66
CA LYS A 20 -9.91 -2.82 -17.91
C LYS A 20 -10.62 -1.48 -17.69
N ARG A 21 -11.34 -1.31 -16.59
CA ARG A 21 -12.20 -0.13 -16.35
C ARG A 21 -11.44 1.03 -15.69
N TYR A 22 -10.50 0.74 -14.80
CA TYR A 22 -9.83 1.72 -13.95
C TYR A 22 -8.30 1.63 -13.97
N GLY A 23 -7.71 0.74 -14.77
CA GLY A 23 -6.26 0.49 -14.75
C GLY A 23 -5.81 -0.35 -13.54
N GLY A 24 -6.74 -1.02 -12.86
CA GLY A 24 -6.51 -1.77 -11.63
C GLY A 24 -6.97 -1.03 -10.38
N ILE A 25 -6.95 -1.69 -9.23
CA ILE A 25 -7.25 -1.11 -7.91
C ILE A 25 -6.29 0.04 -7.62
N PHE A 26 -5.03 -0.10 -8.05
CA PHE A 26 -4.05 0.97 -7.99
C PHE A 26 -4.51 2.25 -8.73
N GLY A 27 -5.10 2.12 -9.92
CA GLY A 27 -5.56 3.28 -10.70
C GLY A 27 -6.73 4.03 -10.05
N VAL A 28 -7.55 3.36 -9.25
CA VAL A 28 -8.59 4.01 -8.44
C VAL A 28 -7.97 4.86 -7.34
N PHE A 29 -6.98 4.33 -6.61
CA PHE A 29 -6.30 5.07 -5.55
C PHE A 29 -5.49 6.24 -6.09
N LEU A 30 -4.79 6.05 -7.21
CA LEU A 30 -4.03 7.13 -7.84
C LEU A 30 -4.95 8.28 -8.26
N GLY A 31 -6.12 7.99 -8.85
CA GLY A 31 -7.08 9.02 -9.24
C GLY A 31 -7.78 9.74 -8.09
N MET A 32 -7.82 9.14 -6.89
CA MET A 32 -8.46 9.73 -5.71
C MET A 32 -7.50 10.51 -4.81
N LEU A 33 -6.25 10.05 -4.70
CA LEU A 33 -5.30 10.54 -3.69
C LEU A 33 -4.16 11.37 -4.26
N THR A 34 -3.85 11.23 -5.55
CA THR A 34 -2.67 11.90 -6.12
C THR A 34 -2.96 13.36 -6.36
N GLU A 35 -2.14 14.22 -5.77
CA GLU A 35 -2.07 15.63 -6.13
C GLU A 35 -0.90 15.87 -7.11
N GLU A 36 -0.97 16.96 -7.89
CA GLU A 36 0.09 17.26 -8.85
C GLU A 36 1.45 17.23 -8.17
N GLY A 37 2.41 16.54 -8.79
CA GLY A 37 3.84 16.44 -8.44
C GLY A 37 4.16 15.63 -7.17
N GLU A 38 3.19 14.99 -6.53
CA GLU A 38 3.47 13.88 -5.64
C GLU A 38 3.97 12.66 -6.42
N THR A 39 4.74 11.80 -5.74
CA THR A 39 5.23 10.54 -6.30
C THR A 39 4.63 9.37 -5.55
N TRP A 40 4.16 8.36 -6.29
CA TRP A 40 3.43 7.23 -5.72
C TRP A 40 4.03 5.92 -6.23
N ASP A 41 4.59 5.13 -5.31
CA ASP A 41 5.17 3.81 -5.58
C ASP A 41 4.17 2.71 -5.22
N VAL A 42 4.25 1.56 -5.91
CA VAL A 42 3.34 0.42 -5.70
C VAL A 42 4.14 -0.80 -5.27
N PHE A 43 3.66 -1.45 -4.23
CA PHE A 43 4.22 -2.67 -3.68
C PHE A 43 3.14 -3.75 -3.65
N ARG A 44 3.31 -4.81 -4.45
CA ARG A 44 2.43 -5.98 -4.46
C ARG A 44 2.79 -6.90 -3.29
N VAL A 45 2.15 -6.67 -2.15
CA VAL A 45 2.44 -7.37 -0.88
C VAL A 45 2.41 -8.90 -1.04
N PHE A 46 1.37 -9.43 -1.71
CA PHE A 46 1.24 -10.88 -1.92
C PHE A 46 2.16 -11.45 -3.01
N SER A 47 2.86 -10.59 -3.76
CA SER A 47 3.94 -10.99 -4.65
C SER A 47 5.31 -10.91 -3.98
N GLY A 48 5.36 -10.56 -2.68
CA GLY A 48 6.60 -10.38 -1.92
C GLY A 48 7.27 -9.03 -2.11
N GLU A 49 6.59 -8.08 -2.76
CA GLU A 49 7.09 -6.72 -2.92
C GLU A 49 6.70 -5.90 -1.69
N LEU A 50 7.71 -5.41 -0.97
CA LEU A 50 7.59 -4.47 0.14
C LEU A 50 8.72 -3.44 0.02
N PRO A 51 8.52 -2.19 0.49
CA PRO A 51 9.59 -1.21 0.55
C PRO A 51 10.72 -1.69 1.44
N GLU A 52 11.96 -1.38 1.06
CA GLU A 52 13.13 -1.65 1.89
C GLU A 52 13.15 -0.73 3.12
N ASP A 53 13.73 -1.22 4.22
CA ASP A 53 13.74 -0.50 5.49
C ASP A 53 14.42 0.87 5.40
N ASP A 54 15.49 0.96 4.62
CA ASP A 54 16.28 2.18 4.44
C ASP A 54 15.49 3.24 3.65
N ASP A 55 14.61 2.82 2.74
CA ASP A 55 13.77 3.70 1.93
C ASP A 55 12.57 4.25 2.69
N LEU A 56 12.13 3.61 3.79
CA LEU A 56 10.95 4.02 4.55
C LEU A 56 11.03 5.48 5.02
N ALA A 57 12.24 5.96 5.29
CA ALA A 57 12.48 7.34 5.72
C ALA A 57 12.07 8.38 4.67
N ASP A 58 12.15 8.04 3.38
CA ASP A 58 11.90 8.95 2.26
C ASP A 58 10.40 9.09 1.92
N TYR A 59 9.55 8.23 2.47
CA TYR A 59 8.10 8.30 2.28
C TYR A 59 7.41 9.19 3.31
N ASP A 60 6.48 10.01 2.88
CA ASP A 60 5.60 10.81 3.75
C ASP A 60 4.44 9.97 4.32
N GLY A 61 4.03 8.91 3.61
CA GLY A 61 2.99 8.00 4.07
C GLY A 61 2.71 6.81 3.16
N PHE A 62 1.85 5.93 3.65
CA PHE A 62 1.48 4.69 2.99
C PHE A 62 -0.03 4.45 2.99
N VAL A 63 -0.52 3.78 1.96
CA VAL A 63 -1.91 3.33 1.83
C VAL A 63 -1.93 1.81 1.71
N ILE A 64 -2.74 1.13 2.50
CA ILE A 64 -2.93 -0.32 2.45
C ILE A 64 -4.31 -0.59 1.85
N THR A 65 -4.34 -1.29 0.72
CA THR A 65 -5.61 -1.54 0.02
C THR A 65 -6.42 -2.67 0.68
N GLY A 66 -7.66 -2.81 0.25
CA GLY A 66 -8.45 -4.01 0.54
C GLY A 66 -7.82 -5.27 -0.06
N SER A 67 -8.29 -6.44 0.40
CA SER A 67 -7.98 -7.77 -0.10
C SER A 67 -9.20 -8.67 0.06
N CYS A 68 -9.27 -9.76 -0.72
CA CYS A 68 -10.21 -10.86 -0.49
C CYS A 68 -9.67 -11.87 0.54
N ARG A 69 -8.42 -11.71 0.99
CA ARG A 69 -7.78 -12.56 1.99
C ARG A 69 -8.19 -12.15 3.41
N ASP A 70 -8.03 -13.08 4.34
CA ASP A 70 -8.25 -12.84 5.77
C ASP A 70 -7.05 -12.09 6.36
N ALA A 71 -7.29 -10.94 7.01
CA ALA A 71 -6.26 -10.13 7.67
C ALA A 71 -5.63 -10.82 8.88
N HIS A 72 -6.29 -11.83 9.43
CA HIS A 72 -5.81 -12.62 10.57
C HIS A 72 -5.37 -14.03 10.17
N GLY A 73 -5.23 -14.29 8.87
CA GLY A 73 -4.69 -15.53 8.35
C GLY A 73 -3.23 -15.74 8.72
N ASN A 74 -2.77 -16.99 8.62
CA ASN A 74 -1.38 -17.38 8.89
C ASN A 74 -0.47 -17.33 7.64
N ASP A 75 -0.86 -16.59 6.60
CA ASP A 75 -0.04 -16.44 5.40
C ASP A 75 1.24 -15.64 5.75
N PRO A 76 2.44 -16.07 5.30
CA PRO A 76 3.70 -15.36 5.58
C PRO A 76 3.66 -13.88 5.18
N CYS A 77 3.03 -13.55 4.05
CA CYS A 77 2.89 -12.16 3.59
C CYS A 77 2.12 -11.27 4.57
N ILE A 78 1.20 -11.83 5.37
CA ILE A 78 0.48 -11.07 6.40
C ILE A 78 1.43 -10.74 7.55
N SER A 79 2.25 -11.70 7.96
CA SER A 79 3.28 -11.48 8.98
C SER A 79 4.29 -10.41 8.54
N ASP A 80 4.74 -10.48 7.28
CA ASP A 80 5.67 -9.50 6.71
C ASP A 80 5.03 -8.10 6.64
N LEU A 81 3.76 -8.01 6.24
CA LEU A 81 3.00 -6.77 6.25
C LEU A 81 2.88 -6.21 7.67
N CYS A 82 2.53 -7.02 8.66
CA CYS A 82 2.46 -6.58 10.06
C CYS A 82 3.82 -6.07 10.58
N PHE A 83 4.93 -6.70 10.16
CA PHE A 83 6.26 -6.25 10.53
C PHE A 83 6.59 -4.89 9.93
N LEU A 84 6.29 -4.68 8.65
CA LEU A 84 6.40 -3.38 8.00
C LEU A 84 5.55 -2.32 8.71
N LEU A 85 4.30 -2.61 9.04
CA LEU A 85 3.41 -1.66 9.73
C LEU A 85 3.93 -1.25 11.10
N LYS A 86 4.53 -2.17 11.86
CA LYS A 86 5.19 -1.85 13.13
C LYS A 86 6.36 -0.87 12.93
N ARG A 87 7.13 -1.04 11.86
CA ARG A 87 8.22 -0.11 11.51
C ARG A 87 7.71 1.26 11.10
N LEU A 88 6.69 1.31 10.24
CA LEU A 88 6.04 2.56 9.84
C LEU A 88 5.49 3.32 11.06
N HIS A 89 4.88 2.60 12.00
CA HIS A 89 4.41 3.17 13.26
C HIS A 89 5.55 3.74 14.11
N ALA A 90 6.65 2.99 14.26
CA ALA A 90 7.83 3.44 14.99
C ALA A 90 8.45 4.71 14.38
N LEU A 91 8.45 4.80 13.04
CA LEU A 91 8.90 5.97 12.28
C LEU A 91 7.87 7.11 12.21
N ARG A 92 6.70 6.94 12.84
CA ARG A 92 5.57 7.90 12.82
C ARG A 92 5.13 8.28 11.41
N LYS A 93 5.22 7.34 10.46
CA LYS A 93 4.72 7.52 9.09
C LYS A 93 3.20 7.54 9.09
N ARG A 94 2.61 8.32 8.18
CA ARG A 94 1.16 8.34 7.99
C ARG A 94 0.72 7.04 7.31
N VAL A 95 -0.31 6.39 7.83
CA VAL A 95 -0.83 5.14 7.27
C VAL A 95 -2.34 5.24 7.13
N LEU A 96 -2.85 4.95 5.93
CA LEU A 96 -4.27 4.81 5.65
C LEU A 96 -4.58 3.36 5.28
N GLY A 97 -5.40 2.68 6.09
CA GLY A 97 -5.88 1.33 5.80
C GLY A 97 -7.31 1.34 5.25
N VAL A 98 -7.59 0.52 4.23
CA VAL A 98 -8.93 0.36 3.66
C VAL A 98 -9.36 -1.11 3.70
N CYS A 99 -10.53 -1.38 4.30
CA CYS A 99 -11.09 -2.73 4.44
C CYS A 99 -10.11 -3.70 5.11
N PHE A 100 -9.55 -4.68 4.38
CA PHE A 100 -8.46 -5.55 4.86
C PHE A 100 -7.31 -4.76 5.47
N GLY A 101 -6.86 -3.69 4.81
CA GLY A 101 -5.75 -2.88 5.32
C GLY A 101 -6.07 -2.10 6.60
N HIS A 102 -7.36 -2.02 7.00
CA HIS A 102 -7.80 -1.40 8.25
C HIS A 102 -7.94 -2.40 9.40
N GLN A 103 -8.25 -3.66 9.09
CA GLN A 103 -8.42 -4.75 10.08
C GLN A 103 -7.08 -5.08 10.75
#